data_AF-A0A0Q5Z1E1-F1
#
_entry.id   AF-A0A0Q5Z1E1-F1
#
_cell.length_a   1.000
_cell.length_b   1.000
_cell.length_c   1.000
_cell.angle_alpha   90.00
_cell.angle_beta   90.00
_cell.angle_gamma   90.00
#
_symmetry.space_group_name_H-M   'P 1'
#
loop_
_entity.id
_entity.type
_entity.pdbx_description
1 polymer ?
#
loop_
_entity_poly.entity_id
_entity_poly.type
_entity_poly.pdbx_seq_one_letter_code
_entity_poly.pdbx_strand_id
1 'polypeptide(L)'
;MKKTYSQMLDEIEMLKKQAEEVRRKEIEVVIARIKDAIAFYGLTEEDLGFSKKVDKAASPAPPAPAPAKKKKRKSRYTERPLAGPVKR
;
A
#
# COMPACT_ATOMS: atom_id res chain seq x y z
N MET A 1 -59.87 -7.10 2.62
CA MET A 1 -59.03 -8.12 1.93
C MET A 1 -57.61 -8.01 2.47
N LYS A 2 -56.94 -9.14 2.74
CA LYS A 2 -55.54 -9.16 3.17
C LYS A 2 -54.66 -9.06 1.92
N LYS A 3 -53.67 -8.16 1.91
CA LYS A 3 -52.69 -8.09 0.81
C LYS A 3 -52.02 -9.45 0.65
N THR A 4 -51.85 -9.91 -0.58
CA THR A 4 -51.16 -11.18 -0.85
C THR A 4 -49.65 -10.99 -0.67
N TYR A 5 -48.93 -12.09 -0.47
CA TYR A 5 -47.47 -12.07 -0.34
C TYR A 5 -46.79 -11.39 -1.54
N SER A 6 -47.24 -11.70 -2.77
CA SER A 6 -46.71 -11.08 -3.99
C SER A 6 -46.93 -9.57 -4.03
N GLN A 7 -48.11 -9.10 -3.62
CA GLN A 7 -48.39 -7.65 -3.55
C GLN A 7 -47.50 -6.93 -2.53
N MET A 8 -47.15 -7.59 -1.42
CA MET A 8 -46.20 -7.02 -0.45
C MET A 8 -44.78 -6.94 -1.01
N LEU A 9 -44.36 -7.94 -1.80
CA LEU A 9 -43.04 -7.92 -2.43
C LEU A 9 -42.92 -6.77 -3.45
N ASP A 10 -43.93 -6.59 -4.31
CA ASP A 10 -43.94 -5.49 -5.28
C ASP A 10 -43.86 -4.12 -4.57
N GLU A 11 -44.59 -3.95 -3.47
CA GLU A 11 -44.58 -2.74 -2.65
C GLU A 11 -43.20 -2.52 -1.98
N ILE A 12 -42.54 -3.59 -1.51
CA ILE A 12 -41.17 -3.50 -0.99
C ILE A 12 -40.19 -3.03 -2.06
N GLU A 13 -40.29 -3.54 -3.28
CA GLU A 13 -39.42 -3.12 -4.38
C GLU A 13 -39.63 -1.65 -4.75
N MET A 14 -40.89 -1.21 -4.80
CA MET A 14 -41.22 0.21 -5.00
C MET A 14 -40.65 1.08 -3.89
N LEU A 15 -40.87 0.71 -2.63
CA LEU A 15 -40.37 1.46 -1.47
C LEU A 15 -38.85 1.52 -1.44
N LYS A 16 -38.15 0.44 -1.83
CA LYS A 16 -36.68 0.43 -1.97
C LYS A 16 -36.21 1.44 -3.00
N LYS A 17 -36.83 1.49 -4.19
CA LYS A 17 -36.49 2.48 -5.23
C LYS A 17 -36.71 3.91 -4.74
N GLN A 18 -37.85 4.16 -4.10
CA GLN A 18 -38.16 5.47 -3.52
C GLN A 18 -37.15 5.88 -2.44
N ALA A 19 -36.76 4.94 -1.57
CA ALA A 19 -35.75 5.19 -0.55
C ALA A 19 -34.39 5.56 -1.17
N GLU A 20 -33.99 4.89 -2.24
CA GLU A 20 -32.76 5.25 -2.96
C GLU A 20 -32.83 6.64 -3.61
N GLU A 21 -33.96 6.99 -4.21
CA GLU A 21 -34.15 8.31 -4.82
C GLU A 21 -34.07 9.43 -3.78
N VAL A 22 -34.71 9.25 -2.63
CA VAL A 22 -34.64 10.20 -1.51
C VAL A 22 -33.21 10.32 -1.01
N ARG A 23 -32.53 9.19 -0.80
CA ARG A 23 -31.12 9.18 -0.37
C ARG A 23 -30.21 9.95 -1.34
N ARG A 24 -30.39 9.79 -2.65
CA ARG A 24 -29.61 10.52 -3.66
C ARG A 24 -29.82 12.03 -3.55
N LYS A 25 -31.07 12.47 -3.42
CA LYS A 25 -31.42 13.90 -3.25
C LYS A 25 -30.81 14.48 -1.97
N GLU A 26 -30.88 13.76 -0.86
CA GLU A 26 -30.26 14.19 0.40
C GLU A 26 -28.74 14.32 0.28
N ILE A 27 -28.09 13.33 -0.35
CA ILE A 27 -26.66 13.36 -0.62
C ILE A 27 -26.29 14.56 -1.50
N GLU A 28 -27.05 14.85 -2.56
CA GLU A 28 -26.81 16.01 -3.42
C GLU A 28 -26.89 17.33 -2.65
N VAL A 29 -27.87 17.48 -1.76
CA VAL A 29 -28.00 18.68 -0.89
C VAL A 29 -26.82 18.80 0.06
N VAL A 30 -26.38 17.69 0.67
CA VAL A 30 -25.23 17.68 1.56
C VAL A 30 -23.94 18.02 0.80
N ILE A 31 -23.74 17.44 -0.39
CA ILE A 31 -22.60 17.73 -1.25
C ILE A 31 -22.57 19.21 -1.63
N ALA A 32 -23.71 19.80 -1.99
CA ALA A 32 -23.79 21.23 -2.32
C ALA A 32 -23.32 22.09 -1.13
N ARG A 33 -23.82 21.81 0.08
CA ARG A 33 -23.41 22.53 1.29
C ARG A 33 -21.92 22.38 1.60
N ILE A 34 -21.37 21.17 1.41
CA ILE A 34 -19.93 20.92 1.60
C ILE A 34 -19.12 21.71 0.56
N LYS A 35 -19.55 21.73 -0.71
CA LYS A 35 -18.91 22.51 -1.77
C LYS A 35 -18.92 24.01 -1.46
N ASP A 36 -20.04 24.53 -0.96
CA ASP A 36 -20.15 25.93 -0.56
C ASP A 36 -19.20 26.24 0.60
N ALA A 37 -19.12 25.36 1.61
CA ALA A 37 -18.18 25.51 2.72
C ALA A 37 -16.72 25.46 2.25
N ILE A 38 -16.39 24.55 1.32
CA ILE A 38 -15.06 24.47 0.70
C ILE A 38 -14.72 25.79 0.01
N ALA A 39 -15.63 26.32 -0.82
CA ALA A 39 -15.40 27.55 -1.55
C ALA A 39 -15.31 28.78 -0.63
N PHE A 40 -16.13 28.85 0.41
CA PHE A 40 -16.19 29.98 1.32
C PHE A 40 -14.96 30.06 2.23
N TYR A 41 -14.49 28.93 2.76
CA TYR A 41 -13.34 28.88 3.66
C TYR A 41 -12.02 28.54 2.96
N GLY A 42 -12.04 28.24 1.66
CA GLY A 42 -10.87 27.83 0.90
C GLY A 42 -10.29 26.49 1.36
N LEU A 43 -11.13 25.57 1.83
CA LEU A 43 -10.68 24.27 2.34
C LEU A 43 -10.07 23.44 1.22
N THR A 44 -8.94 22.81 1.51
CA THR A 44 -8.28 21.89 0.61
C THR A 44 -8.60 20.44 0.95
N GLU A 45 -8.26 19.51 0.05
CA GLU A 45 -8.38 18.07 0.31
C GLU A 45 -7.59 17.64 1.56
N GLU A 46 -6.49 18.33 1.88
CA GLU A 46 -5.67 18.09 3.06
C GLU A 46 -6.39 18.51 4.35
N ASP A 47 -7.09 19.65 4.33
CA ASP A 47 -7.88 20.16 5.48
C ASP A 47 -9.08 19.26 5.81
N LEU A 48 -9.62 18.58 4.79
CA LEU A 48 -10.68 17.59 4.93
C LEU A 48 -10.15 16.19 5.27
N GLY A 49 -8.84 16.03 5.42
CA GLY A 49 -8.20 14.77 5.79
C GLY A 49 -8.10 13.74 4.65
N PHE A 50 -8.30 14.15 3.40
CA PHE A 50 -8.13 13.28 2.22
C PHE A 50 -6.68 13.13 1.75
N SER A 51 -5.71 13.60 2.55
CA SER A 51 -4.30 13.37 2.24
C SER A 51 -4.04 11.87 2.09
N LYS A 52 -3.68 11.46 0.87
CA LYS A 52 -3.10 10.15 0.62
C LYS A 52 -1.84 10.09 1.48
N LYS A 53 -1.92 9.38 2.61
CA LYS A 53 -0.73 8.85 3.26
C LYS A 53 -0.06 8.00 2.19
N VAL A 54 0.95 8.56 1.54
CA VAL A 54 1.93 7.75 0.84
C VAL A 54 2.59 7.00 1.98
N ASP A 55 2.07 5.82 2.28
CA ASP A 55 2.79 4.85 3.08
C ASP A 55 4.13 4.73 2.39
N LYS A 56 5.16 5.34 3.00
CA LYS A 56 6.52 5.29 2.51
C LYS A 56 6.89 3.83 2.65
N ALA A 57 6.61 3.05 1.60
CA ALA A 57 7.05 1.68 1.47
C ALA A 57 8.53 1.72 1.82
N ALA A 58 8.88 1.03 2.91
CA ALA A 58 10.23 1.00 3.41
C ALA A 58 11.14 0.69 2.22
N SER A 59 12.04 1.63 1.91
CA SER A 59 13.03 1.41 0.87
C SER A 59 13.72 0.09 1.16
N PRO A 60 13.83 -0.85 0.19
CA PRO A 60 14.46 -2.13 0.44
C PRO A 60 15.87 -1.87 0.95
N ALA A 61 16.20 -2.47 2.09
CA ALA A 61 17.52 -2.38 2.70
C ALA A 61 18.59 -2.74 1.66
N PRO A 62 19.76 -2.07 1.64
CA PRO A 62 20.82 -2.38 0.71
C PRO A 62 21.25 -3.85 0.87
N PRO A 63 21.54 -4.58 -0.21
CA PRO A 63 21.88 -5.99 -0.13
C PRO A 63 23.16 -6.17 0.69
N ALA A 64 23.14 -7.14 1.61
CA ALA A 64 24.27 -7.47 2.46
C ALA A 64 25.51 -7.84 1.61
N PRO A 65 26.73 -7.47 2.04
CA PRO A 65 27.94 -7.78 1.29
C PRO A 65 28.17 -9.29 1.24
N ALA A 66 28.46 -9.80 0.03
CA ALA A 66 28.67 -11.22 -0.22
C ALA A 66 29.82 -11.82 0.62
N PRO A 67 29.73 -13.08 1.07
CA PRO A 67 30.74 -13.70 1.92
C PRO A 67 32.07 -13.88 1.17
N ALA A 68 33.15 -13.37 1.75
CA ALA A 68 34.50 -13.44 1.20
C ALA A 68 34.95 -14.89 0.99
N LYS A 69 35.27 -15.25 -0.26
CA LYS A 69 35.85 -16.55 -0.63
C LYS A 69 37.21 -16.71 0.04
N LYS A 70 37.31 -17.64 1.00
CA LYS A 70 38.58 -18.01 1.65
C LYS A 70 39.57 -18.56 0.60
N LYS A 71 40.65 -17.80 0.32
CA LYS A 71 41.78 -18.25 -0.52
C LYS A 71 42.46 -19.45 0.15
N LYS A 72 42.38 -20.63 -0.47
CA LYS A 72 43.23 -21.79 -0.12
C LYS A 72 44.69 -21.41 -0.34
N ARG A 73 45.49 -21.43 0.73
CA ARG A 73 46.95 -21.22 0.68
C ARG A 73 47.58 -22.45 0.02
N LYS A 74 48.17 -22.28 -1.17
CA LYS A 74 48.96 -23.33 -1.82
C LYS A 74 50.25 -23.52 -1.01
N SER A 75 50.47 -24.75 -0.56
CA SER A 75 51.64 -25.17 0.21
C SER A 75 52.92 -25.01 -0.61
N ARG A 76 53.94 -24.41 0.02
CA ARG A 76 55.32 -24.30 -0.47
C ARG A 76 55.97 -25.69 -0.44
N TYR A 77 55.80 -26.48 -1.49
CA TYR A 77 56.67 -27.61 -1.75
C TYR A 77 56.72 -27.89 -3.25
N THR A 78 57.30 -26.96 -3.98
CA THR A 78 57.88 -27.21 -5.30
C THR A 78 58.73 -26.00 -5.62
N GLU A 79 59.97 -26.27 -5.98
CA GLU A 79 60.95 -25.38 -6.62
C GLU A 79 62.06 -24.82 -5.72
N ARG A 80 63.19 -25.55 -5.81
CA ARG A 80 64.56 -25.04 -6.11
C ARG A 80 65.56 -24.86 -4.94
N PRO A 81 66.87 -25.05 -5.20
CA PRO A 81 67.55 -26.36 -5.31
C PRO A 81 68.79 -26.46 -4.38
N LEU A 82 69.47 -27.61 -4.46
CA LEU A 82 70.68 -28.04 -3.73
C LEU A 82 71.89 -27.09 -3.79
N ALA A 83 72.78 -27.23 -2.78
CA ALA A 83 74.13 -26.62 -2.54
C ALA A 83 74.11 -25.40 -1.59
N GLY A 84 74.84 -25.29 -0.47
CA GLY A 84 75.93 -26.01 0.23
C GLY A 84 76.63 -24.97 1.15
N PRO A 85 77.75 -25.24 1.87
CA PRO A 85 78.07 -26.34 2.79
C PRO A 85 78.10 -25.91 4.28
N VAL A 86 78.26 -26.93 5.14
CA VAL A 86 78.42 -26.91 6.61
C VAL A 86 79.75 -26.24 7.04
N LYS A 87 79.72 -25.45 8.11
CA LYS A 87 80.91 -25.14 8.93
C LYS A 87 80.75 -25.74 10.33
N ARG A 88 81.88 -26.28 10.79
CA ARG A 88 82.11 -27.17 11.93
C ARG A 88 81.76 -26.56 13.28
#